data_AF-A0A9E1WEL3-F1
#
_entry.id   AF-A0A9E1WEL3-F1
#
_cell.length_a   1.000
_cell.length_b   1.000
_cell.length_c   1.000
_cell.angle_alpha   90.00
_cell.angle_beta   90.00
_cell.angle_gamma   90.00
#
_symmetry.space_group_name_H-M   'P 1'
#
loop_
_entity.id
_entity.type
_entity.pdbx_description
1 polymer ?
#
loop_
_entity_poly.entity_id
_entity_poly.type
_entity_poly.pdbx_seq_one_letter_code
_entity_poly.pdbx_strand_id
1 'polypeptide(L)'
;FINVGRDRRSRGGGPCSILGQKFNVGSSEFPLRVGNALRVPVVRFCGYSRLGNPEFNYEVDGVKVTQTATGNPNGQGLTYGFKVRDAPDDLYFLIKPKGLRVSTTAGKWKSDKGLVQIPANEANEFFISVEPI
;
A
#
# COMPACT_ATOMS: atom_id res chain seq x y z
N PHE A 1 13.54 -2.24 2.27
CA PHE A 1 13.54 -0.77 2.10
C PHE A 1 14.83 -0.31 1.45
N ILE A 2 14.90 0.92 0.94
CA ILE A 2 16.12 1.47 0.34
C ILE A 2 16.70 2.52 1.30
N ASN A 3 17.98 2.40 1.64
CA ASN A 3 18.73 3.45 2.32
C ASN A 3 19.16 4.50 1.29
N VAL A 4 18.45 5.63 1.27
CA VAL A 4 18.72 6.78 0.40
C VAL A 4 19.58 7.87 1.06
N GLY A 5 20.11 7.62 2.27
CA GLY A 5 20.84 8.62 3.04
C GLY A 5 22.15 9.09 2.39
N ARG A 6 22.75 8.26 1.52
CA ARG A 6 23.95 8.60 0.73
C ARG A 6 23.63 9.38 -0.53
N ASP A 7 22.47 9.14 -1.12
CA ASP A 7 21.99 9.81 -2.34
C ASP A 7 21.73 11.30 -2.09
N ARG A 8 21.11 11.62 -0.96
CA ARG A 8 20.65 12.99 -0.64
C ARG A 8 21.75 14.00 -0.25
N ARG A 9 23.03 13.62 -0.28
CA ARG A 9 24.14 14.45 0.26
C ARG A 9 24.91 15.29 -0.77
N SER A 10 24.76 15.10 -2.09
CA SER A 10 25.46 15.93 -3.10
C SER A 10 25.10 15.60 -4.57
N ARG A 11 25.72 16.35 -5.52
CA ARG A 11 25.67 16.08 -6.97
C ARG A 11 26.32 14.72 -7.28
N GLY A 12 25.49 13.70 -7.48
CA GLY A 12 25.93 12.33 -7.77
C GLY A 12 25.98 11.41 -6.56
N GLY A 13 25.06 11.59 -5.60
CA GLY A 13 24.97 10.84 -4.35
C GLY A 13 25.26 9.34 -4.46
N GLY A 14 25.93 8.80 -3.44
CA GLY A 14 26.47 7.43 -3.44
C GLY A 14 25.39 6.34 -3.52
N PRO A 15 25.79 5.09 -3.80
CA PRO A 15 24.85 4.01 -4.09
C PRO A 15 23.90 3.78 -2.91
N CYS A 16 22.62 3.66 -3.25
CA CYS A 16 21.60 3.27 -2.29
C CYS A 16 21.71 1.76 -2.01
N SER A 17 21.59 1.38 -0.75
CA SER A 17 21.61 -0.02 -0.34
C SER A 17 20.22 -0.51 0.04
N ILE A 18 19.97 -1.80 -0.16
CA ILE A 18 18.74 -2.43 0.33
C ILE A 18 18.91 -2.67 1.82
N LEU A 19 17.95 -2.17 2.59
CA LEU A 19 17.73 -2.51 3.99
C LEU A 19 16.82 -3.73 4.05
N GLY A 20 17.36 -4.86 4.52
CA GLY A 20 16.64 -6.13 4.71
C GLY A 20 16.60 -7.03 3.48
N GLN A 21 15.82 -8.12 3.56
CA GLN A 21 15.61 -9.03 2.43
C GLN A 21 14.48 -8.53 1.50
N LYS A 22 14.57 -8.88 0.21
CA LYS A 22 13.48 -8.64 -0.73
C LYS A 22 12.40 -9.71 -0.52
N PHE A 23 11.15 -9.30 -0.42
CA PHE A 23 9.99 -10.19 -0.37
C PHE A 23 8.93 -9.72 -1.38
N ASN A 24 8.10 -10.64 -1.84
CA ASN A 24 7.06 -10.36 -2.84
C ASN A 24 5.71 -10.22 -2.13
N VAL A 25 5.07 -9.06 -2.28
CA VAL A 25 3.75 -8.74 -1.71
C VAL A 25 2.59 -9.07 -2.65
N GLY A 26 2.90 -9.27 -3.93
CA GLY A 26 2.01 -9.84 -4.93
C GLY A 26 0.80 -8.99 -5.32
N SER A 27 0.84 -8.46 -6.55
CA SER A 27 -0.32 -8.27 -7.44
C SER A 27 0.23 -7.98 -8.84
N SER A 28 -0.29 -8.62 -9.89
CA SER A 28 0.09 -8.30 -11.28
C SER A 28 -0.50 -6.96 -11.75
N GLU A 29 -1.54 -6.51 -11.06
CA GLU A 29 -2.29 -5.27 -11.32
C GLU A 29 -2.25 -4.36 -10.09
N PHE A 30 -2.85 -3.17 -10.17
CA PHE A 30 -3.04 -2.34 -8.98
C PHE A 30 -3.86 -3.12 -7.93
N PRO A 31 -3.45 -3.21 -6.65
CA PRO A 31 -4.02 -4.17 -5.68
C PRO A 31 -5.30 -3.74 -4.96
N LEU A 32 -5.69 -2.46 -5.04
CA LEU A 32 -6.92 -1.97 -4.39
C LEU A 32 -8.12 -2.14 -5.33
N ARG A 33 -9.26 -2.54 -4.77
CA ARG A 33 -10.56 -2.73 -5.45
C ARG A 33 -11.64 -1.94 -4.74
N VAL A 34 -12.63 -1.46 -5.49
CA VAL A 34 -13.82 -0.77 -4.95
C VAL A 34 -15.05 -1.64 -5.25
N GLY A 35 -15.81 -2.02 -4.21
CA GLY A 35 -17.07 -2.76 -4.27
C GLY A 35 -16.99 -4.23 -4.71
N ASN A 36 -16.03 -4.60 -5.57
CA ASN A 36 -15.87 -5.98 -6.03
C ASN A 36 -14.40 -6.42 -6.04
N ALA A 37 -14.07 -7.35 -5.15
CA ALA A 37 -12.72 -7.90 -5.00
C ALA A 37 -12.17 -8.61 -6.25
N LEU A 38 -13.03 -9.14 -7.12
CA LEU A 38 -12.62 -9.96 -8.28
C LEU A 38 -12.47 -9.14 -9.56
N ARG A 39 -13.09 -7.95 -9.63
CA ARG A 39 -13.04 -7.11 -10.84
C ARG A 39 -11.69 -6.41 -10.95
N VAL A 40 -11.00 -6.56 -12.07
CA VAL A 40 -9.81 -5.76 -12.37
C VAL A 40 -10.20 -4.27 -12.46
N PRO A 41 -9.57 -3.37 -11.67
CA PRO A 41 -9.96 -1.97 -11.65
C PRO A 41 -9.39 -1.22 -12.83
N VAL A 42 -10.11 -0.19 -13.29
CA VAL A 42 -9.56 0.83 -14.17
C VAL A 42 -8.83 1.85 -13.30
N VAL A 43 -7.52 2.02 -13.52
CA VAL A 43 -6.69 2.88 -12.69
C VAL A 43 -6.04 3.99 -13.52
N ARG A 44 -6.19 5.23 -13.04
CA ARG A 44 -5.49 6.40 -13.55
C ARG A 44 -4.56 6.96 -12.48
N PHE A 45 -3.29 7.10 -12.80
CA PHE A 45 -2.35 7.81 -11.95
C PHE A 45 -2.53 9.32 -12.11
N CYS A 46 -2.76 10.01 -11.01
CA CYS A 46 -3.08 11.44 -10.97
C CYS A 46 -1.90 12.30 -10.48
N GLY A 47 -0.75 11.69 -10.19
CA GLY A 47 0.46 12.38 -9.75
C GLY A 47 0.90 11.99 -8.33
N TYR A 48 1.89 12.70 -7.80
CA TYR A 48 2.47 12.42 -6.49
C TYR A 48 2.92 13.69 -5.78
N SER A 49 3.00 13.63 -4.45
CA SER A 49 3.60 14.65 -3.60
C SER A 49 4.86 14.09 -2.93
N ARG A 50 5.83 14.97 -2.70
CA ARG A 50 7.08 14.67 -1.96
C ARG A 50 7.21 15.45 -0.66
N LEU A 51 6.17 16.18 -0.27
CA LEU A 51 6.15 16.91 1.00
C LEU A 51 5.93 15.89 2.13
N GLY A 52 7.01 15.47 2.80
CA GLY A 52 6.99 14.43 3.82
C GLY A 52 7.16 13.02 3.25
N ASN A 53 6.38 12.06 3.73
CA ASN A 53 6.33 10.73 3.13
C ASN A 53 5.72 10.84 1.73
N PRO A 54 6.28 10.18 0.70
CA PRO A 54 5.71 10.23 -0.64
C PRO A 54 4.26 9.77 -0.65
N GLU A 55 3.39 10.64 -1.17
CA GLU A 55 1.97 10.35 -1.39
C GLU A 55 1.74 10.20 -2.89
N PHE A 56 1.04 9.14 -3.28
CA PHE A 56 0.67 8.84 -4.66
C PHE A 56 -0.84 9.00 -4.79
N ASN A 57 -1.27 9.75 -5.79
CA ASN A 57 -2.69 10.01 -6.04
C ASN A 57 -3.14 9.18 -7.24
N TYR A 58 -4.24 8.46 -7.06
CA TYR A 58 -4.86 7.62 -8.07
C TYR A 58 -6.35 7.94 -8.17
N GLU A 59 -6.92 7.56 -9.31
CA GLU A 59 -8.33 7.32 -9.48
C GLU A 59 -8.53 5.85 -9.81
N VAL A 60 -9.31 5.15 -9.00
CA VAL A 60 -9.57 3.70 -9.08
C VAL A 60 -11.06 3.53 -9.29
N ASP A 61 -11.46 3.10 -10.49
CA ASP A 61 -12.87 3.00 -10.89
C ASP A 61 -13.66 4.32 -10.65
N GLY A 62 -13.01 5.47 -10.89
CA GLY A 62 -13.59 6.80 -10.65
C GLY A 62 -13.46 7.30 -9.21
N VAL A 63 -12.99 6.48 -8.27
CA VAL A 63 -12.82 6.85 -6.85
C VAL A 63 -11.41 7.40 -6.62
N LYS A 64 -11.32 8.55 -5.95
CA LYS A 64 -10.03 9.18 -5.61
C LYS A 64 -9.38 8.43 -4.45
N VAL A 65 -8.13 8.00 -4.65
CA VAL A 65 -7.36 7.25 -3.67
C VAL A 65 -6.00 7.91 -3.51
N THR A 66 -5.63 8.26 -2.28
CA THR A 66 -4.26 8.63 -1.95
C THR A 66 -3.58 7.45 -1.24
N GLN A 67 -2.35 7.13 -1.65
CA GLN A 67 -1.56 6.04 -1.12
C GLN A 67 -0.21 6.54 -0.59
N THR A 68 0.22 6.04 0.56
CA THR A 68 1.61 6.12 1.03
C THR A 68 2.21 4.72 1.14
N ALA A 69 3.54 4.64 1.06
CA ALA A 69 4.29 3.41 1.24
C ALA A 69 5.54 3.70 2.09
N THR A 70 5.55 3.22 3.32
CA THR A 70 6.61 3.51 4.31
C THR A 70 7.17 2.24 4.93
N GLY A 71 8.33 2.35 5.58
CA GLY A 71 8.83 1.30 6.46
C GLY A 71 7.81 1.00 7.55
N ASN A 72 7.65 -0.28 7.89
CA ASN A 72 6.93 -0.66 9.09
C ASN A 72 7.70 -0.11 10.31
N PRO A 73 7.05 0.66 11.20
CA PRO A 73 7.73 1.25 12.36
C PRO A 73 8.25 0.21 13.35
N ASN A 74 7.65 -0.99 13.38
CA ASN A 74 7.92 -2.02 14.39
C ASN A 74 8.93 -3.08 13.94
N GLY A 75 9.44 -3.02 12.71
CA GLY A 75 10.40 -4.02 12.23
C GLY A 75 10.56 -4.10 10.71
N GLN A 76 10.99 -5.27 10.24
CA GLN A 76 11.14 -5.52 8.82
C GLN A 76 9.77 -5.74 8.18
N GLY A 77 9.32 -4.78 7.37
CA GLY A 77 8.04 -4.86 6.69
C GLY A 77 7.67 -3.53 6.04
N LEU A 78 6.62 -3.54 5.23
CA LEU A 78 6.11 -2.37 4.50
C LEU A 78 4.72 -2.03 5.02
N THR A 79 4.47 -0.74 5.24
CA THR A 79 3.15 -0.22 5.60
C THR A 79 2.62 0.60 4.44
N TYR A 80 1.46 0.20 3.92
CA TYR A 80 0.69 1.00 2.99
C TYR A 80 -0.33 1.83 3.78
N GLY A 81 -0.34 3.13 3.57
CA GLY A 81 -1.44 4.00 4.02
C GLY A 81 -2.34 4.32 2.86
N PHE A 82 -3.66 4.30 3.08
CA PHE A 82 -4.66 4.67 2.09
C PHE A 82 -5.61 5.69 2.67
N LYS A 83 -6.01 6.65 1.84
CA LYS A 83 -7.07 7.62 2.15
C LYS A 83 -8.08 7.61 1.01
N VAL A 84 -9.32 7.25 1.32
CA VAL A 84 -10.43 7.24 0.37
C VAL A 84 -11.61 7.96 1.04
N ARG A 85 -11.76 9.24 0.75
CA ARG A 85 -12.86 10.04 1.30
C ARG A 85 -14.17 9.60 0.66
N ASP A 86 -15.19 9.43 1.49
CA ASP A 86 -16.56 9.10 1.07
C ASP A 86 -16.59 7.89 0.12
N ALA A 87 -15.93 6.79 0.54
CA ALA A 87 -15.89 5.57 -0.25
C ALA A 87 -17.33 5.10 -0.57
N PRO A 88 -17.66 4.87 -1.86
CA PRO A 88 -19.03 4.52 -2.25
C PRO A 88 -19.42 3.09 -1.89
N ASP A 89 -18.44 2.24 -1.60
CA ASP A 89 -18.59 0.82 -1.29
C ASP A 89 -17.35 0.33 -0.53
N ASP A 90 -17.40 -0.90 -0.03
CA ASP A 90 -16.30 -1.59 0.62
C ASP A 90 -15.07 -1.66 -0.29
N LEU A 91 -13.89 -1.54 0.32
CA LEU A 91 -12.62 -1.68 -0.38
C LEU A 91 -12.00 -3.04 -0.13
N TYR A 92 -11.29 -3.55 -1.13
CA TYR A 92 -10.56 -4.80 -1.01
C TYR A 92 -9.11 -4.59 -1.44
N PHE A 93 -8.17 -4.91 -0.56
CA PHE A 93 -6.74 -4.84 -0.86
C PHE A 93 -6.17 -6.24 -1.00
N LEU A 94 -5.74 -6.60 -2.21
CA LEU A 94 -5.24 -7.93 -2.54
C LEU A 94 -3.76 -8.08 -2.16
N ILE A 95 -3.43 -9.19 -1.52
CA ILE A 95 -2.07 -9.55 -1.11
C ILE A 95 -1.88 -11.05 -1.35
N LYS A 96 -0.72 -11.46 -1.88
CA LYS A 96 -0.37 -12.89 -1.89
C LYS A 96 0.08 -13.32 -0.48
N PRO A 97 -0.69 -14.13 0.26
CA PRO A 97 -0.48 -14.30 1.70
C PRO A 97 0.70 -15.21 2.07
N LYS A 98 1.28 -15.95 1.11
CA LYS A 98 2.28 -16.99 1.39
C LYS A 98 3.56 -16.39 1.97
N GLY A 99 3.88 -16.76 3.22
CA GLY A 99 5.08 -16.29 3.91
C GLY A 99 5.00 -14.84 4.41
N LEU A 100 3.79 -14.27 4.48
CA LEU A 100 3.57 -12.91 4.96
C LEU A 100 2.61 -12.89 6.15
N ARG A 101 2.93 -12.07 7.14
CA ARG A 101 2.01 -11.61 8.17
C ARG A 101 1.40 -10.29 7.71
N VAL A 102 0.08 -10.19 7.80
CA VAL A 102 -0.67 -8.99 7.43
C VAL A 102 -1.41 -8.47 8.66
N SER A 103 -1.27 -7.17 8.93
CA SER A 103 -2.05 -6.47 9.95
C SER A 103 -2.68 -5.22 9.34
N THR A 104 -3.80 -4.78 9.91
CA THR A 104 -4.54 -3.62 9.41
C THR A 104 -5.17 -2.84 10.54
N THR A 105 -5.32 -1.52 10.36
CA THR A 105 -5.99 -0.63 11.32
C THR A 105 -7.49 -0.52 11.07
N ALA A 106 -7.97 -0.98 9.91
CA ALA A 106 -9.38 -0.93 9.52
C ALA A 106 -9.77 -2.22 8.80
N GLY A 107 -11.02 -2.63 8.96
CA GLY A 107 -11.54 -3.82 8.35
C GLY A 107 -10.89 -5.11 8.87
N LYS A 108 -10.86 -6.14 8.02
CA LYS A 108 -10.47 -7.50 8.41
C LYS A 108 -9.59 -8.17 7.36
N TRP A 109 -8.48 -8.75 7.80
CA TRP A 109 -7.65 -9.63 6.99
C TRP A 109 -8.33 -10.99 6.82
N LYS A 110 -8.53 -11.39 5.56
CA LYS A 110 -9.08 -12.69 5.15
C LYS A 110 -7.97 -13.52 4.50
N SER A 111 -7.23 -14.25 5.33
CA SER A 111 -6.05 -15.02 4.93
C SER A 111 -6.36 -16.12 3.90
N ASP A 112 -7.55 -16.72 4.00
CA ASP A 112 -8.09 -17.72 3.08
C ASP A 112 -8.29 -17.17 1.66
N LYS A 113 -8.60 -15.87 1.55
CA LYS A 113 -8.86 -15.18 0.27
C LYS A 113 -7.70 -14.33 -0.22
N GLY A 114 -6.67 -14.12 0.60
CA GLY A 114 -5.55 -13.24 0.27
C GLY A 114 -5.96 -11.78 0.10
N LEU A 115 -6.88 -11.28 0.93
CA LEU A 115 -7.33 -9.90 0.86
C LEU A 115 -7.65 -9.30 2.23
N VAL A 116 -7.45 -7.99 2.36
CA VAL A 116 -8.04 -7.19 3.44
C VAL A 116 -9.35 -6.61 2.91
N GLN A 117 -10.46 -6.81 3.63
CA GLN A 117 -11.72 -6.13 3.34
C GLN A 117 -11.87 -4.95 4.31
N ILE A 118 -12.04 -3.75 3.78
CA ILE A 118 -12.18 -2.50 4.51
C ILE A 118 -13.61 -1.98 4.27
N PRO A 119 -14.46 -1.95 5.32
CA PRO A 119 -15.78 -1.36 5.22
C PRO A 119 -15.74 0.09 4.73
N ALA A 120 -16.71 0.51 3.92
CA ALA A 120 -16.76 1.87 3.36
C ALA A 120 -16.66 2.97 4.42
N ASN A 121 -17.29 2.77 5.58
CA ASN A 121 -17.28 3.71 6.71
C ASN A 121 -15.93 3.81 7.44
N GLU A 122 -15.01 2.87 7.21
CA GLU A 122 -13.65 2.87 7.77
C GLU A 122 -12.59 3.28 6.72
N ALA A 123 -13.00 3.58 5.49
CA ALA A 123 -12.10 3.82 4.35
C ALA A 123 -11.43 5.22 4.32
N ASN A 124 -11.88 6.14 5.16
CA ASN A 124 -11.39 7.52 5.18
C ASN A 124 -9.87 7.62 5.35
N GLU A 125 -9.31 6.81 6.25
CA GLU A 125 -7.87 6.60 6.38
C GLU A 125 -7.60 5.25 7.05
N PHE A 126 -6.77 4.42 6.42
CA PHE A 126 -6.39 3.13 6.97
C PHE A 126 -4.99 2.71 6.56
N PHE A 127 -4.40 1.81 7.35
CA PHE A 127 -3.07 1.28 7.13
C PHE A 127 -3.10 -0.24 7.04
N ILE A 128 -2.27 -0.77 6.15
CA ILE A 128 -2.05 -2.21 5.96
C ILE A 128 -0.55 -2.45 6.04
N SER A 129 -0.13 -3.19 7.05
CA SER A 129 1.26 -3.57 7.25
C SER A 129 1.48 -5.02 6.82
N VAL A 130 2.54 -5.24 6.05
CA VAL A 130 2.97 -6.56 5.57
C VAL A 130 4.40 -6.83 6.03
N GLU A 131 4.58 -7.97 6.67
CA GLU A 131 5.86 -8.42 7.24
C GLU A 131 6.16 -9.83 6.72
N PRO A 132 7.41 -10.14 6.30
CA PRO A 132 7.80 -11.51 6.00
C PRO A 132 7.82 -12.36 7.30
N ILE A 133 7.42 -13.62 7.18
CA ILE A 133 7.50 -14.65 8.24
C ILE A 133 8.75 -15.50 8.03
#